data_AF-A0A351WTY8-F1
#
_entry.id   AF-A0A351WTY8-F1
#
_cell.length_a   1.000
_cell.length_b   1.000
_cell.length_c   1.000
_cell.angle_alpha   90.00
_cell.angle_beta   90.00
_cell.angle_gamma   90.00
#
_symmetry.space_group_name_H-M   'P 1'
#
loop_
_entity.id
_entity.type
_entity.pdbx_description
1 polymer ?
#
loop_
_entity_poly.entity_id
_entity_poly.type
_entity_poly.pdbx_seq_one_letter_code
_entity_poly.pdbx_strand_id
1 'polypeptide(L)'
;MADLRQAGDYLALENSQAAAKMAARIQEAVEYLLDYPGIGRAGRLSDTKELVVTGTPFIVIYRLRSPTLQILRLLHHARKWG
;
A
#
# COMPACT_ATOMS: atom_id res chain seq x y z
N MET A 1 1.65 10.61 14.49
CA MET A 1 2.11 9.28 14.96
C MET A 1 0.91 8.32 15.11
N ALA A 2 0.14 8.05 14.05
CA ALA A 2 -1.09 7.26 14.18
C ALA A 2 -1.49 6.40 12.96
N ASP A 3 -0.64 6.24 11.93
CA ASP A 3 -1.10 5.63 10.65
C ASP A 3 -0.65 4.17 10.42
N LEU A 4 0.22 3.60 11.26
CA LEU A 4 0.70 2.20 11.08
C LEU A 4 -0.16 1.14 11.80
N ARG A 5 -0.97 1.52 12.79
CA ARG A 5 -1.79 0.55 13.55
C ARG A 5 -3.01 0.06 12.76
N GLN A 6 -3.57 0.90 11.89
CA GLN A 6 -4.81 0.57 11.19
C GLN A 6 -4.61 -0.46 10.05
N ALA A 7 -3.39 -0.60 9.55
CA ALA A 7 -3.04 -1.67 8.59
C ALA A 7 -2.84 -3.03 9.29
N GLY A 8 -2.42 -3.04 10.56
CA GLY A 8 -2.21 -4.27 11.34
C GLY A 8 -3.51 -4.95 11.74
N ASP A 9 -4.52 -4.18 12.15
CA ASP A 9 -5.77 -4.74 12.67
C ASP A 9 -6.68 -5.36 11.58
N TYR A 10 -6.45 -5.03 10.30
CA TYR A 10 -7.22 -5.61 9.18
C TYR A 10 -6.75 -7.02 8.78
N LEU A 11 -5.57 -7.45 9.23
CA LEU A 11 -5.05 -8.80 8.95
C LEU A 11 -5.59 -9.86 9.91
N ALA A 12 -6.31 -9.47 10.96
CA ALA A 12 -6.65 -10.35 12.08
C ALA A 12 -7.95 -11.15 11.93
N LEU A 13 -8.80 -10.93 10.91
CA LEU A 13 -10.16 -11.50 10.94
C LEU A 13 -10.62 -12.43 9.81
N GLU A 14 -9.91 -12.64 8.71
CA GLU A 14 -10.33 -13.68 7.73
C GLU A 14 -9.13 -14.41 7.12
N ASN A 15 -9.04 -15.72 7.38
CA ASN A 15 -8.10 -16.68 6.80
C ASN A 15 -6.61 -16.24 6.86
N SER A 16 -5.97 -16.51 7.99
CA SER A 16 -4.58 -16.14 8.32
C SER A 16 -3.56 -16.37 7.19
N GLN A 17 -3.69 -17.45 6.42
CA GLN A 17 -2.76 -17.73 5.32
C GLN A 17 -2.97 -16.82 4.10
N ALA A 18 -4.21 -16.51 3.73
CA ALA A 18 -4.49 -15.61 2.61
C ALA A 18 -4.09 -14.17 2.97
N ALA A 19 -4.40 -13.75 4.19
CA ALA A 19 -3.96 -12.47 4.75
C ALA A 19 -2.42 -12.35 4.75
N ALA A 20 -1.71 -13.38 5.22
CA ALA A 20 -0.25 -13.41 5.20
C ALA A 20 0.32 -13.34 3.78
N LYS A 21 -0.25 -14.06 2.81
CA LYS A 21 0.16 -14.00 1.40
C LYS A 21 -0.03 -12.60 0.80
N MET A 22 -1.14 -11.92 1.14
CA MET A 22 -1.37 -10.54 0.69
C MET A 22 -0.39 -9.56 1.34
N ALA A 23 -0.13 -9.70 2.64
CA ALA A 23 0.85 -8.86 3.35
C ALA A 23 2.25 -9.00 2.75
N ALA A 24 2.69 -10.23 2.45
CA ALA A 24 3.98 -10.49 1.80
C ALA A 24 4.09 -9.80 0.43
N ARG A 25 3.04 -9.85 -0.39
CA ARG A 25 3.02 -9.16 -1.70
C ARG A 25 3.06 -7.65 -1.57
N ILE A 26 2.36 -7.09 -0.58
CA ILE A 26 2.40 -5.65 -0.30
C ILE A 26 3.81 -5.25 0.13
N GLN A 27 4.44 -6.02 1.01
CA GLN A 27 5.81 -5.76 1.46
C GLN A 27 6.79 -5.77 0.27
N GLU A 28 6.77 -6.82 -0.55
CA GLU A 28 7.61 -6.92 -1.75
C GLU A 28 7.40 -5.72 -2.69
N ALA A 29 6.14 -5.34 -2.95
CA ALA A 29 5.83 -4.19 -3.78
C ALA A 29 6.35 -2.86 -3.21
N VAL A 30 6.36 -2.73 -1.88
CA VAL A 30 6.90 -1.55 -1.18
C VAL A 30 8.42 -1.52 -1.24
N GLU A 31 9.09 -2.66 -1.09
CA GLU A 31 10.55 -2.77 -1.22
C GLU A 31 11.01 -2.35 -2.61
N TYR A 32 10.29 -2.77 -3.67
CA TYR A 32 10.54 -2.33 -5.05
C TYR A 32 10.45 -0.81 -5.26
N LEU A 33 9.70 -0.09 -4.42
CA LEU A 33 9.61 1.37 -4.53
C LEU A 33 10.90 2.09 -4.09
N LEU A 34 11.78 1.43 -3.34
CA LEU A 34 13.09 1.98 -2.99
C LEU A 34 13.97 2.15 -4.24
N ASP A 35 13.92 1.17 -5.14
CA ASP A 35 14.69 1.17 -6.38
C ASP A 35 13.95 1.91 -7.51
N TYR A 36 12.63 1.77 -7.56
CA TYR A 36 11.80 2.30 -8.64
C TYR A 36 10.65 3.17 -8.14
N PRO A 37 10.93 4.30 -7.47
CA PRO A 37 9.91 5.14 -6.88
C PRO A 37 8.91 5.74 -7.90
N GLY A 38 9.26 5.74 -9.19
CA GLY A 38 8.44 6.29 -10.27
C GLY A 38 7.31 5.40 -10.80
N ILE A 39 7.28 4.11 -10.47
CA ILE A 39 6.39 3.10 -11.11
C ILE A 39 4.91 3.29 -10.79
N GLY A 40 4.60 3.95 -9.67
CA GLY A 40 3.23 4.29 -9.29
C GLY A 40 2.65 5.35 -10.23
N ARG A 41 1.37 5.19 -10.54
CA ARG A 41 0.59 6.16 -11.32
C ARG A 41 0.42 7.44 -10.53
N ALA A 42 0.23 8.58 -11.20
CA ALA A 42 -0.12 9.81 -10.51
C ALA A 42 -1.42 9.61 -9.71
N GLY A 43 -1.38 9.94 -8.42
CA GLY A 43 -2.55 9.89 -7.55
C GLY A 43 -3.44 11.13 -7.70
N ARG A 44 -4.60 11.10 -7.05
CA ARG A 44 -5.57 12.20 -7.09
C ARG A 44 -5.08 13.49 -6.44
N LEU A 45 -4.23 13.38 -5.42
CA LEU A 45 -3.61 14.53 -4.77
C LEU A 45 -2.23 14.79 -5.37
N SER A 46 -1.86 16.06 -5.48
CA SER A 46 -0.50 16.47 -5.86
C SER A 46 0.55 15.78 -4.98
N ASP A 47 1.69 15.42 -5.58
CA ASP A 47 2.78 14.64 -4.98
C ASP A 47 2.43 13.22 -4.53
N THR A 48 1.21 12.72 -4.77
CA THR A 48 0.88 11.32 -4.46
C THR A 48 0.99 10.43 -5.68
N LYS A 49 1.34 9.18 -5.41
CA LYS A 49 1.38 8.09 -6.39
C LYS A 49 0.59 6.91 -5.87
N GLU A 50 -0.01 6.19 -6.80
CA GLU A 50 -0.82 5.00 -6.55
C GLU A 50 -0.14 3.79 -7.20
N LEU A 51 0.27 2.83 -6.37
CA LEU A 51 0.79 1.53 -6.81
C LEU A 51 -0.26 0.45 -6.59
N VAL A 52 -0.76 -0.13 -7.67
CA VAL A 52 -1.61 -1.33 -7.61
C VAL A 52 -0.72 -2.54 -7.29
N VAL A 53 -1.04 -3.26 -6.22
CA VAL A 53 -0.29 -4.47 -5.83
C VAL A 53 -0.91 -5.68 -6.51
N THR A 54 -0.30 -6.11 -7.62
CA THR A 54 -0.77 -7.24 -8.44
C THR A 54 -1.02 -8.50 -7.62
N GLY A 55 -2.12 -9.19 -7.89
CA GLY A 55 -2.52 -10.39 -7.15
C GLY A 55 -3.07 -10.12 -5.74
N THR A 56 -3.41 -8.87 -5.44
CA THR A 56 -4.11 -8.47 -4.21
C THR A 56 -5.17 -7.42 -4.52
N PRO A 57 -6.21 -7.25 -3.67
CA PRO A 57 -7.18 -6.19 -3.80
C PRO A 57 -6.67 -4.83 -3.29
N PHE A 58 -5.35 -4.62 -3.16
CA PHE A 58 -4.79 -3.44 -2.51
C PHE A 58 -4.09 -2.45 -3.46
N ILE A 59 -4.15 -1.17 -3.09
CA ILE A 59 -3.43 -0.06 -3.69
C ILE A 59 -2.62 0.63 -2.59
N VAL A 60 -1.33 0.80 -2.81
CA VAL A 60 -0.45 1.59 -1.94
C VAL A 60 -0.45 3.03 -2.45
N ILE A 61 -0.94 3.96 -1.63
CA ILE A 61 -0.80 5.39 -1.85
C ILE A 61 0.48 5.83 -1.16
N TYR A 62 1.41 6.39 -1.91
CA TYR A 62 2.69 6.86 -1.40
C TYR A 62 3.07 8.21 -2.00
N ARG A 63 4.13 8.82 -1.48
CA ARG A 63 4.74 10.01 -2.07
C ARG A 63 6.25 9.97 -1.93
N LEU A 64 6.91 10.76 -2.77
CA LEU A 64 8.35 10.97 -2.72
C LEU A 64 8.63 12.36 -2.18
N ARG A 65 9.34 12.44 -1.06
CA ARG A 65 9.94 13.67 -0.54
C ARG A 65 11.40 13.40 -0.37
N SER A 66 12.19 13.61 -1.42
CA SER A 66 13.63 13.31 -1.45
C SER A 66 14.30 13.69 -0.13
N PRO A 67 15.00 12.77 0.54
CA PRO A 67 15.35 11.41 0.12
C PRO A 67 14.35 10.32 0.56
N THR A 68 13.20 10.70 1.10
CA THR A 68 12.26 9.79 1.77
C THR A 68 11.10 9.36 0.88
N LEU A 69 10.82 8.06 0.90
CA LEU A 69 9.55 7.50 0.43
C LEU A 69 8.58 7.39 1.61
N GLN A 70 7.36 7.88 1.44
CA GLN A 70 6.35 7.87 2.49
C GLN A 70 5.11 7.14 2.01
N ILE A 71 4.77 6.03 2.66
CA ILE A 71 3.48 5.36 2.46
C ILE A 71 2.44 6.14 3.27
N LEU A 72 1.44 6.64 2.55
CA LEU A 72 0.36 7.42 3.13
C LEU A 72 -0.80 6.51 3.54
N ARG A 73 -1.22 5.60 2.66
CA ARG A 73 -2.39 4.74 2.88
C ARG A 73 -2.26 3.42 2.11
N LEU A 74 -2.90 2.38 2.63
CA LEU A 74 -3.15 1.13 1.93
C LEU A 74 -4.67 1.00 1.73
N LEU A 75 -5.13 1.06 0.49
CA LEU A 75 -6.57 1.01 0.15
C LEU A 75 -6.96 -0.35 -0.41
N HIS A 76 -8.07 -0.92 0.06
CA HIS A 76 -8.64 -2.12 -0.51
C HIS A 76 -9.60 -1.75 -1.66
N HIS A 77 -9.14 -1.72 -2.91
CA HIS A 77 -9.91 -1.21 -4.05
C HIS A 77 -11.14 -2.04 -4.42
N ALA A 78 -11.21 -3.31 -3.97
CA ALA A 78 -12.38 -4.17 -4.16
C ALA A 78 -13.47 -3.97 -3.08
N ARG A 79 -13.23 -3.16 -2.04
CA ARG A 79 -14.24 -2.80 -1.04
C ARG A 79 -14.47 -1.30 -1.13
N LYS A 80 -15.67 -0.89 -1.58
CA LYS A 80 -16.10 0.51 -1.45
C LYS A 80 -16.28 0.79 0.04
N TRP A 81 -15.34 1.49 0.65
CA TRP A 81 -15.62 2.20 1.89
C TRP A 81 -16.05 3.60 1.50
N GLY A 82 -17.34 3.87 1.71
CA GLY A 82 -17.88 5.22 1.75
C GLY A 82 -17.54 5.89 3.07
#